data_AF-A0A3D4QT98-F1
#
_entry.id   AF-A0A3D4QT98-F1
#
_cell.length_a   1.000
_cell.length_b   1.000
_cell.length_c   1.000
_cell.angle_alpha   90.00
_cell.angle_beta   90.00
_cell.angle_gamma   90.00
#
_symmetry.space_group_name_H-M   'P 1'
#
loop_
_entity.id
_entity.type
_entity.pdbx_description
1 polymer ?
#
loop_
_entity_poly.entity_id
_entity_poly.type
_entity_poly.pdbx_seq_one_letter_code
_entity_poly.pdbx_strand_id
1 'polypeptide(L)'
;YWNSGITNYTKKKSGTFSIRGFDTEETTFGVYLSDRWGNMTDTIVKKLVPMFEKQLDRSNYKAIRLPGDVKDAWGWVLPNLWNGNSGEPGFHTDVDGVWPQYFTIDLGIEGGAKLSRFKIWQRSGSMYAYNDRNIRKFEIWGSANPTSDGIFDESWIHLL
;
A
#
# COMPACT_ATOMS: atom_id res chain seq x y z
N TYR A 1 12.23 15.51 28.31
CA TYR A 1 11.03 16.07 27.68
C TYR A 1 10.55 15.09 26.61
N TRP A 2 9.24 14.86 26.49
CA TRP A 2 8.68 13.98 25.47
C TRP A 2 8.51 14.75 24.16
N ASN A 3 8.82 14.11 23.03
CA ASN A 3 8.40 14.61 21.72
C ASN A 3 6.98 14.13 21.44
N SER A 4 6.09 15.04 21.03
CA SER A 4 4.72 14.68 20.67
C SER A 4 4.71 13.69 19.52
N GLY A 5 4.03 12.56 19.71
CA GLY A 5 3.83 11.53 18.69
C GLY A 5 2.63 11.81 17.78
N ILE A 6 1.95 10.75 17.34
CA ILE A 6 0.77 10.81 16.47
C ILE A 6 -0.50 10.67 17.31
N THR A 7 -1.47 11.56 17.11
CA THR A 7 -2.84 11.41 17.66
C THR A 7 -3.72 10.64 16.68
N ASN A 8 -4.33 9.54 17.17
CA ASN A 8 -5.26 8.74 16.39
C ASN A 8 -6.68 8.87 16.95
N TYR A 9 -7.61 9.42 16.16
CA TYR A 9 -9.01 9.52 16.54
C TYR A 9 -9.77 8.25 16.17
N THR A 10 -10.48 7.66 17.13
CA THR A 10 -11.21 6.41 16.92
C THR A 10 -12.46 6.33 17.79
N LYS A 11 -13.47 5.60 17.30
CA LYS A 11 -14.62 5.14 18.10
C LYS A 11 -14.53 3.64 18.42
N LYS A 12 -13.47 2.95 17.96
CA LYS A 12 -13.29 1.51 18.15
C LYS A 12 -13.01 1.22 19.63
N LYS A 13 -13.67 0.19 20.17
CA LYS A 13 -13.42 -0.31 21.54
C LYS A 13 -12.05 -0.95 21.69
N SER A 14 -11.53 -1.56 20.61
CA SER A 14 -10.20 -2.16 20.55
C SER A 14 -9.61 -1.99 19.16
N GLY A 15 -8.28 -2.00 19.07
CA GLY A 15 -7.57 -1.89 17.80
C GLY A 15 -6.06 -1.74 17.99
N THR A 16 -5.35 -1.87 16.88
CA THR A 16 -3.91 -1.67 16.81
C THR A 16 -3.62 -0.38 16.06
N PHE A 17 -2.68 0.42 16.57
CA PHE A 17 -2.19 1.61 15.92
C PHE A 17 -0.69 1.45 15.67
N SER A 18 -0.23 1.97 14.54
CA SER A 18 1.19 1.96 14.19
C SER A 18 1.66 3.38 14.02
N ILE A 19 2.73 3.72 14.72
CA ILE A 19 3.50 4.95 14.53
C ILE A 19 4.76 4.62 13.72
N ARG A 20 5.26 5.57 12.94
CA ARG A 20 6.32 5.36 11.93
C ARG A 20 7.28 6.53 11.89
N GLY A 21 8.40 6.36 11.20
CA GLY A 21 9.44 7.38 11.05
C GLY A 21 10.48 7.36 12.18
N PHE A 22 10.64 6.21 12.85
CA PHE A 22 11.66 5.99 13.86
C PHE A 22 12.74 5.07 13.30
N ASP A 23 13.99 5.33 13.70
CA ASP A 23 15.11 4.43 13.42
C ASP A 23 14.94 3.11 14.20
N THR A 24 15.67 2.08 13.78
CA THR A 24 15.61 0.74 14.39
C THR A 24 16.46 0.65 15.65
N GLU A 25 16.29 1.63 16.54
CA GLU A 25 17.00 1.76 17.80
C GLU A 25 16.01 1.75 18.97
N GLU A 26 16.47 1.34 20.16
CA GLU A 26 15.61 1.30 21.34
C GLU A 26 15.05 2.70 21.63
N THR A 27 13.73 2.82 21.56
CA THR A 27 13.01 4.07 21.77
C THR A 27 11.96 3.87 22.87
N THR A 28 11.83 4.88 23.73
CA THR A 28 10.81 4.88 24.79
C THR A 28 9.53 5.54 24.26
N PHE A 29 8.41 4.82 24.30
CA PHE A 29 7.11 5.29 23.87
C PHE A 29 6.17 5.46 25.05
N GLY A 30 5.49 6.61 25.10
CA GLY A 30 4.40 6.89 26.02
C GLY A 30 3.07 6.95 25.26
N VAL A 31 2.04 6.29 25.77
CA VAL A 31 0.68 6.31 25.20
C VAL A 31 -0.33 6.64 26.29
N TYR A 32 -1.22 7.57 25.98
CA TYR A 32 -2.37 7.91 26.80
C TYR A 32 -3.61 8.05 25.90
N LEU A 33 -4.79 8.01 26.49
CA LEU A 33 -6.05 8.27 25.80
C LEU A 33 -6.60 9.61 26.25
N SER A 34 -7.19 10.35 25.31
CA SER A 34 -7.91 11.59 25.61
C SER A 34 -9.28 11.62 24.94
N ASP A 35 -10.27 12.24 25.58
CA ASP A 35 -11.56 12.50 24.98
C ASP A 35 -11.70 13.94 24.46
N ARG A 36 -12.88 14.27 23.91
CA ARG A 36 -13.17 15.59 23.33
C ARG A 36 -13.36 16.70 24.37
N TRP A 37 -13.54 16.33 25.64
CA TRP A 37 -13.76 17.26 26.75
C TRP A 37 -12.47 17.54 27.52
N GLY A 38 -11.35 16.95 27.10
CA GLY A 38 -10.03 17.16 27.68
C GLY A 38 -9.70 16.19 28.82
N ASN A 39 -10.54 15.17 29.07
CA ASN A 39 -10.17 14.14 30.04
C ASN A 39 -9.06 13.27 29.46
N MET A 40 -8.06 12.95 30.29
CA MET A 40 -6.92 12.12 29.91
C MET A 40 -6.72 10.98 30.89
N THR A 41 -6.33 9.81 30.38
CA THR A 41 -5.85 8.71 31.22
C THR A 41 -4.44 8.97 31.71
N ASP A 42 -3.99 8.14 32.63
CA ASP A 42 -2.55 8.01 32.91
C ASP A 42 -1.79 7.51 31.67
N THR A 43 -0.46 7.71 31.67
CA THR A 43 0.40 7.33 30.52
C THR A 43 1.07 5.98 30.74
N ILE A 44 0.87 5.05 29.80
CA ILE A 44 1.63 3.80 29.76
C ILE A 44 2.94 4.04 29.00
N VAL A 45 4.06 3.67 29.61
CA VAL A 45 5.40 3.83 29.03
C VAL A 45 6.02 2.47 28.74
N LYS A 46 6.60 2.31 27.55
CA LYS A 46 7.30 1.09 27.16
C LYS A 46 8.50 1.39 26.27
N LYS A 47 9.60 0.68 26.49
CA LYS A 47 10.75 0.64 25.56
C LYS A 47 10.49 -0.40 24.48
N LEU A 48 10.64 0.01 23.23
CA LEU A 48 10.44 -0.83 22.05
C LEU A 48 11.52 -0.51 21.01
N VAL A 49 11.88 -1.50 20.20
CA VAL A 49 12.71 -1.30 19.00
C VAL A 49 11.77 -1.26 17.79
N PRO A 50 11.67 -0.12 17.07
CA PRO A 50 10.87 -0.02 15.85
C PRO A 50 11.33 -1.03 14.80
N MET A 51 10.37 -1.55 14.02
CA MET A 51 10.69 -2.41 12.89
C MET A 51 11.32 -1.59 11.76
N PHE A 52 12.32 -2.15 11.09
CA PHE A 52 12.87 -1.55 9.87
C PHE A 52 11.78 -1.41 8.80
N GLU A 53 11.61 -0.20 8.26
CA GLU A 53 10.74 0.07 7.13
C GLU A 53 11.49 0.97 6.15
N LYS A 54 11.57 0.55 4.88
CA LYS A 54 12.06 1.38 3.79
C LYS A 54 11.13 1.28 2.60
N GLN A 55 11.08 2.34 1.80
CA GLN A 55 10.46 2.26 0.49
C GLN A 55 11.32 1.35 -0.41
N LEU A 56 10.67 0.41 -1.09
CA LEU A 56 11.35 -0.41 -2.09
C LEU A 56 11.83 0.46 -3.25
N ASP A 57 12.98 0.11 -3.82
CA ASP A 57 13.53 0.82 -4.97
C ASP A 57 12.68 0.53 -6.22
N ARG A 58 11.94 1.54 -6.65
CA ARG A 58 11.02 1.45 -7.79
C ARG A 58 11.73 1.30 -9.12
N SER A 59 13.03 1.60 -9.21
CA SER A 59 13.80 1.39 -10.44
C SER A 59 13.92 -0.09 -10.80
N ASN A 60 13.76 -0.99 -9.82
CA ASN A 60 13.77 -2.43 -10.02
C ASN A 60 12.42 -2.97 -10.51
N TYR A 61 11.36 -2.17 -10.46
CA TYR A 61 10.02 -2.63 -10.79
C TYR A 61 9.86 -2.81 -12.30
N LYS A 62 9.24 -3.92 -12.69
CA LYS A 62 8.93 -4.22 -14.09
C LYS A 62 7.45 -4.54 -14.25
N ALA A 63 6.86 -3.98 -15.30
CA ALA A 63 5.59 -4.46 -15.79
C ALA A 63 5.82 -5.84 -16.40
N ILE A 64 5.16 -6.84 -15.88
CA ILE A 64 5.09 -8.15 -16.53
C ILE A 64 3.66 -8.37 -17.02
N ARG A 65 3.50 -9.27 -18.01
CA ARG A 65 2.22 -9.58 -18.64
C ARG A 65 2.03 -11.08 -18.60
N LEU A 66 1.40 -11.56 -17.55
CA LEU A 66 0.96 -12.95 -17.47
C LEU A 66 -0.31 -13.14 -18.31
N PRO A 67 -0.62 -14.36 -18.79
CA PRO A 67 -1.91 -14.62 -19.41
C PRO A 67 -3.05 -14.21 -18.46
N GLY A 68 -4.02 -13.45 -18.97
CA GLY A 68 -5.12 -12.90 -18.16
C GLY A 68 -4.89 -11.48 -17.62
N ASP A 69 -3.63 -10.99 -17.54
CA ASP A 69 -3.36 -9.59 -17.18
C ASP A 69 -4.01 -8.64 -18.18
N VAL A 70 -4.68 -7.62 -17.67
CA VAL A 70 -5.33 -6.60 -18.49
C VAL A 70 -4.29 -5.73 -19.22
N LYS A 71 -4.59 -5.38 -20.47
CA LYS A 71 -3.77 -4.47 -21.26
C LYS A 71 -3.95 -3.02 -20.80
N ASP A 72 -2.89 -2.22 -20.92
CA ASP A 72 -3.00 -0.77 -20.84
C ASP A 72 -3.62 -0.16 -22.11
N ALA A 73 -4.08 1.08 -22.01
CA ALA A 73 -4.64 1.82 -23.14
C ALA A 73 -4.31 3.33 -23.11
N TRP A 74 -4.43 3.97 -24.28
CA TRP A 74 -4.26 5.42 -24.50
C TRP A 74 -2.94 6.03 -23.96
N GLY A 75 -1.86 5.26 -23.91
CA GLY A 75 -0.56 5.73 -23.39
C GLY A 75 -0.48 5.82 -21.85
N TRP A 76 -1.54 5.41 -21.14
CA TRP A 76 -1.56 5.27 -19.69
C TRP A 76 -1.03 3.89 -19.29
N VAL A 77 0.28 3.70 -19.50
CA VAL A 77 0.96 2.42 -19.37
C VAL A 77 1.25 2.06 -17.91
N LEU A 78 1.35 0.75 -17.62
CA LEU A 78 1.52 0.25 -16.25
C LEU A 78 2.73 0.86 -15.50
N PRO A 79 3.91 1.05 -16.14
CA PRO A 79 5.05 1.70 -15.48
C PRO A 79 4.81 3.11 -14.91
N ASN A 80 3.76 3.80 -15.36
CA ASN A 80 3.41 5.10 -14.80
C ASN A 80 3.00 5.03 -13.32
N LEU A 81 2.62 3.86 -12.80
CA LEU A 81 2.29 3.70 -11.37
C LEU A 81 3.49 3.89 -10.43
N TRP A 82 4.73 3.74 -10.92
CA TRP A 82 5.93 3.83 -10.10
C TRP A 82 7.01 4.78 -10.63
N ASN A 83 6.71 5.59 -11.65
CA ASN A 83 7.65 6.55 -12.25
C ASN A 83 7.92 7.80 -11.38
N GLY A 84 7.25 7.95 -10.22
CA GLY A 84 7.41 9.10 -9.31
C GLY A 84 6.49 10.29 -9.60
N ASN A 85 5.72 10.27 -10.70
CA ASN A 85 4.69 11.25 -11.00
C ASN A 85 3.35 10.82 -10.40
N SER A 86 2.75 11.66 -9.54
CA SER A 86 1.41 11.42 -8.97
C SER A 86 0.28 12.15 -9.71
N GLY A 87 0.61 12.84 -10.81
CA GLY A 87 -0.35 13.46 -11.73
C GLY A 87 -0.72 12.55 -12.89
N GLU A 88 -0.83 13.13 -14.08
CA GLU A 88 -1.08 12.39 -15.32
C GLU A 88 0.20 12.27 -16.17
N PRO A 89 0.32 11.23 -17.02
CA PRO A 89 -0.53 10.03 -17.07
C PRO A 89 -0.20 9.06 -15.91
N GLY A 90 -1.22 8.34 -15.45
CA GLY A 90 -1.11 7.15 -14.61
C GLY A 90 -1.24 5.86 -15.43
N PHE A 91 -1.89 4.84 -14.86
CA PHE A 91 -2.26 3.61 -15.57
C PHE A 91 -3.76 3.57 -15.86
N HIS A 92 -4.13 3.07 -17.04
CA HIS A 92 -5.50 2.89 -17.46
C HIS A 92 -5.62 1.59 -18.25
N THR A 93 -6.56 0.74 -17.85
CA THR A 93 -6.86 -0.54 -18.51
C THR A 93 -7.62 -0.35 -19.83
N ASP A 94 -7.40 -1.24 -20.80
CA ASP A 94 -8.20 -1.26 -22.03
C ASP A 94 -9.67 -1.67 -21.74
N VAL A 95 -10.59 -1.30 -22.64
CA VAL A 95 -12.03 -1.61 -22.49
C VAL A 95 -12.33 -2.99 -23.04
N ASP A 96 -11.97 -4.03 -22.31
CA ASP A 96 -12.45 -5.39 -22.58
C ASP A 96 -13.80 -5.69 -21.89
N GLY A 97 -14.17 -4.89 -20.88
CA GLY A 97 -15.43 -5.02 -20.15
C GLY A 97 -15.45 -6.20 -19.16
N VAL A 98 -14.32 -6.88 -18.95
CA VAL A 98 -14.22 -8.05 -18.09
C VAL A 98 -13.73 -7.62 -16.70
N TRP A 99 -14.46 -8.04 -15.67
CA TRP A 99 -14.10 -7.82 -14.27
C TRP A 99 -13.99 -9.18 -13.55
N PRO A 100 -13.06 -9.34 -12.59
CA PRO A 100 -12.08 -8.36 -12.13
C PRO A 100 -10.96 -8.10 -13.16
N GLN A 101 -10.40 -6.89 -13.12
CA GLN A 101 -9.19 -6.55 -13.87
C GLN A 101 -7.99 -6.61 -12.92
N TYR A 102 -6.89 -7.20 -13.39
CA TYR A 102 -5.65 -7.32 -12.63
C TYR A 102 -4.44 -7.14 -13.55
N PHE A 103 -3.32 -6.81 -12.92
CA PHE A 103 -2.04 -6.65 -13.58
C PHE A 103 -0.94 -7.08 -12.62
N THR A 104 0.18 -7.50 -13.16
CA THR A 104 1.29 -8.01 -12.36
C THR A 104 2.51 -7.09 -12.43
N ILE A 105 3.10 -6.82 -11.26
CA ILE A 105 4.34 -6.04 -11.11
C ILE A 105 5.41 -6.97 -10.52
N ASP A 106 6.50 -7.16 -11.25
CA ASP A 106 7.71 -7.73 -10.66
C ASP A 106 8.42 -6.63 -9.86
N LEU A 107 8.62 -6.87 -8.56
CA LEU A 107 9.27 -5.91 -7.66
C LEU A 107 10.80 -5.90 -7.80
N GLY A 108 11.38 -6.87 -8.52
CA GLY A 108 12.82 -6.99 -8.73
C GLY A 108 13.59 -7.29 -7.44
N ILE A 109 12.98 -8.01 -6.50
CA ILE A 109 13.58 -8.38 -5.21
C ILE A 109 13.74 -9.89 -5.16
N GLU A 110 14.98 -10.34 -5.32
CA GLU A 110 15.34 -11.74 -5.14
C GLU A 110 15.08 -12.19 -3.69
N GLY A 111 14.39 -13.32 -3.51
CA GLY A 111 13.98 -13.83 -2.19
C GLY A 111 12.74 -13.16 -1.59
N GLY A 112 12.16 -12.16 -2.26
CA GLY A 112 10.93 -11.48 -1.85
C GLY A 112 11.10 -10.44 -0.74
N ALA A 113 10.02 -9.74 -0.40
CA ALA A 113 9.99 -8.72 0.65
C ALA A 113 8.72 -8.83 1.49
N LYS A 114 8.84 -8.52 2.80
CA LYS A 114 7.67 -8.37 3.67
C LYS A 114 7.06 -6.98 3.45
N LEU A 115 5.94 -6.93 2.73
CA LEU A 115 5.22 -5.69 2.48
C LEU A 115 4.47 -5.23 3.74
N SER A 116 4.70 -3.99 4.15
CA SER A 116 4.04 -3.38 5.32
C SER A 116 3.01 -2.31 4.93
N ARG A 117 3.14 -1.74 3.73
CA ARG A 117 2.32 -0.64 3.22
C ARG A 117 2.43 -0.56 1.70
N PHE A 118 1.32 -0.15 1.08
CA PHE A 118 1.30 0.37 -0.28
C PHE A 118 0.58 1.73 -0.24
N LYS A 119 0.77 2.53 -1.30
CA LYS A 119 0.12 3.82 -1.46
C LYS A 119 -0.45 3.89 -2.87
N ILE A 120 -1.72 4.26 -2.98
CA ILE A 120 -2.38 4.49 -4.26
C ILE A 120 -2.65 5.97 -4.41
N TRP A 121 -2.36 6.50 -5.59
CA TRP A 121 -2.76 7.83 -6.02
C TRP A 121 -3.86 7.67 -7.05
N GLN A 122 -5.07 8.09 -6.68
CA GLN A 122 -6.20 8.09 -7.60
C GLN A 122 -6.02 9.18 -8.67
N ARG A 123 -6.61 8.96 -9.84
CA ARG A 123 -6.70 10.00 -10.87
C ARG A 123 -7.50 11.19 -10.30
N SER A 124 -6.88 12.36 -10.30
CA SER A 124 -7.45 13.61 -9.78
C SER A 124 -8.37 14.31 -10.78
N GLY A 125 -9.14 15.31 -10.32
CA GLY A 125 -10.05 16.11 -11.15
C GLY A 125 -11.52 15.72 -10.96
N SER A 126 -12.42 16.70 -10.95
CA SER A 126 -13.85 16.50 -10.62
C SER A 126 -14.57 15.51 -11.54
N MET A 127 -14.14 15.43 -12.80
CA MET A 127 -14.68 14.49 -13.78
C MET A 127 -14.30 13.04 -13.51
N TYR A 128 -13.16 12.78 -12.87
CA TYR A 128 -12.60 11.42 -12.73
C TYR A 128 -12.61 10.92 -11.28
N ALA A 129 -12.35 11.80 -10.33
CA ALA A 129 -12.40 11.48 -8.91
C ALA A 129 -13.81 10.98 -8.56
N TYR A 130 -13.90 9.72 -8.11
CA TYR A 130 -15.15 9.02 -7.77
C TYR A 130 -16.15 8.78 -8.91
N ASN A 131 -15.82 9.16 -10.15
CA ASN A 131 -16.72 9.08 -11.30
C ASN A 131 -16.20 8.17 -12.42
N ASP A 132 -14.89 7.95 -12.51
CA ASP A 132 -14.31 7.15 -13.59
C ASP A 132 -13.12 6.33 -13.10
N ARG A 133 -13.25 4.99 -13.23
CA ARG A 133 -12.23 3.93 -13.16
C ARG A 133 -11.19 3.97 -12.02
N ASN A 134 -11.38 4.81 -11.02
CA ASN A 134 -10.61 4.81 -9.79
C ASN A 134 -10.95 3.58 -8.94
N ILE A 135 -9.94 2.94 -8.38
CA ILE A 135 -10.06 1.69 -7.64
C ILE A 135 -10.89 1.91 -6.35
N ARG A 136 -11.97 1.13 -6.19
CA ARG A 136 -12.81 1.11 -4.98
C ARG A 136 -12.56 -0.13 -4.11
N LYS A 137 -12.36 -1.28 -4.75
CA LYS A 137 -12.09 -2.58 -4.14
C LYS A 137 -10.97 -3.23 -4.93
N PHE A 138 -10.05 -3.86 -4.23
CA PHE A 138 -8.93 -4.58 -4.81
C PHE A 138 -8.44 -5.59 -3.80
N GLU A 139 -7.72 -6.57 -4.31
CA GLU A 139 -6.96 -7.52 -3.54
C GLU A 139 -5.48 -7.33 -3.89
N ILE A 140 -4.60 -7.75 -3.00
CA ILE A 140 -3.17 -7.85 -3.30
C ILE A 140 -2.77 -9.31 -3.15
N TRP A 141 -2.20 -9.84 -4.23
CA TRP A 141 -1.61 -11.17 -4.26
C TRP A 141 -0.10 -11.03 -4.51
N GLY A 142 0.69 -11.93 -3.94
CA GLY A 142 2.14 -11.95 -4.13
C GLY A 142 2.66 -13.37 -4.33
N SER A 143 3.71 -13.50 -5.15
CA SER A 143 4.42 -14.76 -5.36
C SER A 143 5.91 -14.49 -5.53
N ALA A 144 6.73 -15.43 -5.07
CA ALA A 144 8.16 -15.47 -5.37
C ALA A 144 8.46 -16.30 -6.63
N ASN A 145 7.58 -17.22 -7.00
CA ASN A 145 7.73 -18.15 -8.12
C ASN A 145 6.35 -18.47 -8.72
N PRO A 146 5.68 -17.49 -9.37
CA PRO A 146 4.34 -17.72 -9.90
C PRO A 146 4.39 -18.69 -11.08
N THR A 147 3.33 -19.46 -11.27
CA THR A 147 3.09 -20.17 -12.52
C THR A 147 2.96 -19.19 -13.69
N SER A 148 3.53 -19.54 -14.84
CA SER A 148 3.61 -18.66 -16.00
C SER A 148 2.29 -18.54 -16.78
N ASP A 149 1.28 -19.31 -16.41
CA ASP A 149 -0.03 -19.35 -17.06
C ASP A 149 -1.01 -18.28 -16.52
N GLY A 150 -0.59 -17.50 -15.50
CA GLY A 150 -1.37 -16.41 -14.93
C GLY A 150 -2.52 -16.86 -14.04
N ILE A 151 -2.60 -18.16 -13.71
CA ILE A 151 -3.60 -18.68 -12.80
C ILE A 151 -3.19 -18.38 -11.36
N PHE A 152 -4.15 -17.89 -10.57
CA PHE A 152 -4.00 -17.68 -9.13
C PHE A 152 -4.17 -19.02 -8.42
N ASP A 153 -3.10 -19.81 -8.39
CA ASP A 153 -3.01 -21.12 -7.74
C ASP A 153 -2.23 -21.07 -6.41
N GLU A 154 -1.77 -22.23 -5.93
CA GLU A 154 -0.98 -22.37 -4.70
C GLU A 154 0.39 -21.67 -4.72
N SER A 155 0.86 -21.23 -5.89
CA SER A 155 2.07 -20.40 -6.01
C SER A 155 1.83 -18.95 -5.59
N TRP A 156 0.57 -18.52 -5.40
CA TRP A 156 0.20 -17.16 -4.99
C TRP A 156 -0.30 -17.10 -3.55
N ILE A 157 0.06 -16.02 -2.86
CA ILE A 157 -0.36 -15.74 -1.48
C ILE A 157 -1.24 -14.49 -1.49
N HIS A 158 -2.44 -14.61 -0.93
CA HIS A 158 -3.33 -13.46 -0.68
C HIS A 158 -2.76 -12.62 0.48
N LEU A 159 -2.42 -11.37 0.20
CA LEU A 159 -1.78 -10.44 1.14
C LEU A 159 -2.75 -9.42 1.74
N LEU A 160 -3.75 -8.98 0.97
CA LEU A 160 -4.78 -8.02 1.39
C LEU A 160 -6.09 -8.23 0.66
#